data_AF-A0A972GVC5-F1
#
_entry.id   AF-A0A972GVC5-F1
#
_cell.length_a   1.000
_cell.length_b   1.000
_cell.length_c   1.000
_cell.angle_alpha   90.00
_cell.angle_beta   90.00
_cell.angle_gamma   90.00
#
_symmetry.space_group_name_H-M   'P 1'
#
loop_
_entity.id
_entity.type
_entity.pdbx_description
1 polymer ?
#
loop_
_entity_poly.entity_id
_entity_poly.type
_entity_poly.pdbx_seq_one_letter_code
_entity_poly.pdbx_strand_id
1 'polypeptide(L)' 'MCWFICISLINEAKGRDPAMLYHVIHLQTHEMKTLKTADILDMDYDADGRVAIIGNNQENYFLLASKDIINVS' A
#
# COMPACT_ATOMS: atom_id res chain seq x y z
N MET A 1 -0.80 49.46 12.76
CA MET A 1 -1.27 48.42 13.70
C MET A 1 -2.50 47.76 13.11
N CYS A 2 -2.30 46.67 12.37
CA CYS A 2 -3.33 45.68 12.10
C CYS A 2 -2.56 44.35 12.02
N TRP A 3 -2.39 43.78 13.20
CA TRP A 3 -1.55 42.63 13.49
C TRP A 3 -2.46 41.40 13.44
N PHE A 4 -1.97 40.33 12.85
CA PHE A 4 -2.41 38.94 13.00
C PHE A 4 -3.43 38.33 12.00
N ILE A 5 -2.82 37.55 11.08
CA ILE A 5 -3.18 36.18 10.67
C ILE A 5 -4.14 36.04 9.47
N CYS A 6 -3.54 36.08 8.28
CA CYS A 6 -4.01 35.45 7.05
C CYS A 6 -3.80 33.92 7.00
N ILE A 7 -3.77 33.20 8.13
CA ILE A 7 -3.39 31.77 8.13
C ILE A 7 -4.32 31.01 9.07
N SER A 8 -5.35 30.33 8.56
CA SER A 8 -5.90 29.09 9.15
C SER A 8 -7.09 28.45 8.41
N LEU A 9 -7.58 28.98 7.28
CA LEU A 9 -8.73 28.37 6.56
C LEU A 9 -8.37 27.74 5.20
N ILE A 10 -7.09 27.47 4.93
CA ILE A 10 -6.61 26.68 3.78
C ILE A 10 -5.56 25.66 4.23
N ASN A 11 -5.83 24.95 5.32
CA ASN A 11 -5.25 23.64 5.61
C ASN A 11 -6.50 22.79 5.84
N GLU A 12 -6.94 21.90 4.95
CA GLU A 12 -6.33 20.60 4.72
C GLU A 12 -6.82 20.02 3.38
N ALA A 13 -6.52 20.69 2.26
CA ALA A 13 -6.42 20.00 0.98
C ALA A 13 -5.06 19.27 0.91
N LYS A 14 -4.74 18.43 1.92
CA LYS A 14 -3.58 17.54 1.85
C LYS A 14 -3.98 16.35 0.98
N GLY A 15 -3.28 16.21 -0.14
CA GLY A 15 -3.52 15.21 -1.18
C GLY A 15 -3.90 13.84 -0.61
N ARG A 16 -5.18 13.49 -0.77
CA ARG A 16 -5.63 12.11 -0.69
C ARG A 16 -5.34 11.50 -2.06
N ASP A 17 -4.10 11.09 -2.28
CA ASP A 17 -3.78 10.08 -3.28
C ASP A 17 -4.74 8.91 -3.02
N PRO A 18 -5.55 8.43 -3.99
CA PRO A 18 -6.37 7.25 -3.76
C PRO A 18 -5.45 6.15 -3.23
N ALA A 19 -5.62 5.79 -1.95
CA ALA A 19 -4.73 4.86 -1.28
C ALA A 19 -4.67 3.59 -2.12
N MET A 20 -3.51 3.32 -2.73
CA MET A 20 -3.29 2.13 -3.55
C MET A 20 -3.62 0.91 -2.69
N LEU A 21 -4.53 0.08 -3.22
CA LEU A 21 -4.99 -1.14 -2.58
C LEU A 21 -4.29 -2.33 -3.23
N TYR A 22 -3.77 -3.22 -2.40
CA TYR A 22 -3.06 -4.42 -2.82
C TYR A 22 -3.91 -5.62 -2.44
N HIS A 23 -4.35 -6.39 -3.45
CA HIS A 23 -4.97 -7.68 -3.21
C HIS A 23 -3.88 -8.70 -2.94
N VAL A 24 -3.94 -9.38 -1.80
CA VAL A 24 -2.90 -10.29 -1.36
C VAL A 24 -3.49 -11.59 -0.83
N ILE A 25 -2.68 -12.64 -0.81
CA ILE A 25 -2.98 -13.89 -0.12
C ILE A 25 -2.04 -14.06 1.07
N HIS A 26 -2.60 -14.35 2.23
CA HIS A 26 -1.84 -14.59 3.45
C HIS A 26 -1.10 -15.92 3.36
N LEU A 27 0.20 -15.95 3.63
CA LEU A 27 1.05 -17.12 3.40
C LEU A 27 0.63 -18.33 4.25
N GLN A 28 0.29 -18.12 5.53
CA GLN A 28 -0.07 -19.22 6.44
C GLN A 28 -1.53 -19.67 6.30
N THR A 29 -2.48 -18.72 6.33
CA THR A 29 -3.92 -19.04 6.33
C THR A 29 -4.50 -19.24 4.93
N HIS A 30 -3.79 -18.83 3.87
CA HIS A 30 -4.27 -18.81 2.49
C HIS A 30 -5.54 -17.96 2.28
N GLU A 31 -5.85 -17.08 3.22
CA GLU A 31 -6.97 -16.15 3.09
C GLU A 31 -6.60 -14.95 2.23
N MET A 32 -7.53 -14.53 1.39
CA MET A 32 -7.39 -13.29 0.61
C MET A 32 -7.66 -12.07 1.49
N LYS A 33 -6.80 -11.06 1.38
CA LYS A 33 -6.95 -9.78 2.06
C LYS A 33 -6.67 -8.63 1.11
N THR A 34 -7.07 -7.44 1.52
CA THR A 34 -6.71 -6.19 0.84
C THR A 34 -5.89 -5.35 1.81
N LEU A 35 -4.68 -4.97 1.42
CA LEU A 35 -3.78 -4.12 2.20
C LEU A 35 -3.72 -2.72 1.58
N LYS A 36 -3.55 -1.71 2.42
CA LYS A 36 -3.17 -0.36 1.98
C LYS A 36 -1.65 -0.24 2.01
N THR A 37 -1.11 0.75 1.30
CA THR A 37 0.33 1.09 1.41
C THR A 37 0.78 1.29 2.87
N ALA A 38 -0.07 1.87 3.73
CA ALA A 38 0.23 2.07 5.15
C ALA A 38 0.26 0.77 5.98
N ASP A 39 -0.20 -0.36 5.45
CA ASP A 39 -0.18 -1.66 6.11
C ASP A 39 1.06 -2.48 5.71
N ILE A 40 1.81 -2.03 4.69
CA ILE A 40 2.98 -2.70 4.13
C ILE A 40 4.24 -2.14 4.78
N LEU A 41 5.05 -3.03 5.36
CA LEU A 41 6.36 -2.71 5.91
C LEU A 41 7.43 -2.76 4.82
N ASP A 42 7.40 -3.84 4.02
CA ASP A 42 8.38 -4.10 2.98
C ASP A 42 7.79 -4.95 1.86
N MET A 43 8.38 -4.87 0.67
CA MET A 43 7.96 -5.61 -0.52
C MET A 43 9.18 -5.97 -1.37
N ASP A 44 9.33 -7.25 -1.67
CA ASP A 44 10.44 -7.79 -2.48
C ASP A 44 9.95 -8.95 -3.36
N TYR A 45 10.80 -9.48 -4.22
CA TYR A 45 10.55 -10.68 -5.01
C TYR A 45 11.14 -11.91 -4.34
N ASP A 46 10.40 -13.01 -4.35
CA ASP A 46 10.93 -14.31 -3.95
C ASP A 46 11.74 -14.98 -5.07
N ALA A 47 12.31 -16.16 -4.78
CA ALA A 47 13.10 -16.93 -5.74
C ALA A 47 12.31 -17.37 -6.99
N ASP A 48 10.98 -17.40 -6.92
CA ASP A 48 10.07 -17.74 -8.03
C ASP A 48 9.63 -16.49 -8.81
N GLY A 49 10.12 -15.30 -8.43
CA GLY A 49 9.75 -14.03 -9.05
C GLY A 49 8.35 -13.55 -8.67
N ARG A 50 7.76 -14.05 -7.57
CA ARG A 50 6.50 -13.54 -7.03
C ARG A 50 6.77 -12.38 -6.09
N VAL A 51 5.88 -11.40 -6.08
CA VAL A 51 5.96 -10.28 -5.13
C VAL A 51 5.54 -10.76 -3.74
N ALA A 52 6.50 -10.84 -2.84
CA ALA A 52 6.33 -11.08 -1.41
C ALA A 52 6.18 -9.76 -0.67
N ILE A 53 5.26 -9.71 0.28
CA ILE A 53 4.91 -8.53 1.06
C ILE A 53 5.02 -8.87 2.54
N ILE A 54 5.74 -8.03 3.28
CA ILE A 54 5.79 -8.07 4.74
C ILE A 54 4.87 -6.97 5.27
N GLY A 55 3.84 -7.35 6.03
CA GLY A 55 2.94 -6.41 6.68
C GLY A 55 3.54 -5.79 7.93
N ASN A 56 3.01 -4.64 8.35
CA ASN A 56 3.39 -3.98 9.61
C ASN A 56 3.09 -4.82 10.87
N ASN A 57 2.19 -5.79 10.74
CA ASN A 57 1.89 -6.80 11.75
C ASN A 57 2.87 -7.99 11.74
N GLN A 58 3.96 -7.93 10.95
CA GLN A 58 4.91 -9.03 10.73
C GLN A 58 4.29 -10.28 10.07
N GLU A 59 3.11 -10.14 9.45
CA GLU A 59 2.53 -11.20 8.61
C GLU A 59 3.13 -11.14 7.20
N ASN A 60 3.22 -12.31 6.55
CA ASN A 60 3.75 -12.44 5.20
C ASN A 60 2.62 -12.74 4.21
N TYR A 61 2.67 -12.07 3.07
CA TYR A 61 1.69 -12.19 2.01
C TYR A 61 2.34 -12.32 0.64
N PHE A 62 1.60 -12.85 -0.32
CA PHE A 62 1.93 -12.71 -1.74
C PHE A 62 0.95 -11.75 -2.43
N LEU A 63 1.48 -10.87 -3.28
CA LEU A 63 0.64 -10.03 -4.11
C LEU A 63 -0.10 -10.87 -5.15
N LEU A 64 -1.41 -10.73 -5.18
CA LEU A 64 -2.26 -11.27 -6.24
C LEU A 64 -2.29 -10.24 -7.38
N ALA A 65 -1.22 -10.19 -8.16
CA ALA A 65 -1.25 -9.49 -9.44
C ALA A 65 -1.91 -10.41 -10.47
N SER A 66 -2.92 -9.93 -11.20
CA SER A 66 -3.38 -10.66 -12.37
C SER A 66 -2.23 -10.73 -13.38
N LYS A 67 -2.13 -11.84 -14.11
CA LYS A 67 -1.11 -12.06 -15.16
C LYS A 67 -1.07 -10.92 -16.19
N ASP A 68 -2.17 -10.18 -16.32
CA ASP A 68 -2.34 -9.03 -17.21
C ASP A 68 -1.54 -7.80 -16.78
N ILE A 69 -1.10 -7.70 -15.52
CA ILE A 69 -0.30 -6.58 -14.99
C ILE A 69 1.21 -6.84 -15.10
N ILE A 70 1.63 -8.11 -15.08
CA ILE A 70 3.05 -8.51 -15.05
C ILE A 70 3.65 -8.65 -16.46
N ASN A 71 2.83 -8.65 -17.51
CA ASN A 71 3.32 -8.74 -18.89
C ASN A 71 3.78 -7.38 -19.41
N VAL A 72 4.89 -6.88 -18.86
CA VAL A 72 5.66 -5.79 -19.47
C VAL A 72 6.56 -6.45 -20.52
N SER A 73 6.00 -6.63 -21.72
CA SER A 73 6.70 -7.06 -22.93
C SER A 73 7.83 -6.10 -23.31
#